data_AF-A0A8D8X0Y9-F1
#
_entry.id   AF-A0A8D8X0Y9-F1
#
_cell.length_a   1.000
_cell.length_b   1.000
_cell.length_c   1.000
_cell.angle_alpha   90.00
_cell.angle_beta   90.00
_cell.angle_gamma   90.00
#
_symmetry.space_group_name_H-M   'P 1'
#
loop_
_entity.id
_entity.type
_entity.pdbx_description
1 polymer ?
#
loop_
_entity_poly.entity_id
_entity_poly.type
_entity_poly.pdbx_seq_one_letter_code
_entity_poly.pdbx_strand_id
1 'polypeptide(L)'
;MEQHYPAGLLQILLIRAGIESNPGPRTWYCSVCKDILRRNQTSVKCNNCEEWCHLRPCSGLQSHKQWNSSYTSQCCTNMISRSPTVNNSIPIPDLNQLPLGILQFNCNGLRDKIHDIVHFMTNNNIKIAAIQESKLNQRIDLTIPCFDIIRNDRDHDSGGGLAFIIHKDVQYYTINLPAPPPSDETIEQLGIAITLGNDAVSLVNLYIPPPHNSFLYIKIEN
;
A
#
# COMPACT_ATOMS: atom_id res chain seq x y z
N MET A 1 -22.80 33.61 -4.31
CA MET A 1 -21.52 33.39 -5.01
C MET A 1 -21.04 32.02 -4.59
N GLU A 2 -21.45 30.99 -5.31
CA GLU A 2 -21.02 29.61 -5.10
C GLU A 2 -19.55 29.47 -5.52
N GLN A 3 -18.68 29.13 -4.57
CA GLN A 3 -17.30 28.75 -4.90
C GLN A 3 -17.31 27.30 -5.39
N HIS A 4 -17.38 27.16 -6.72
CA HIS A 4 -16.94 25.95 -7.41
C HIS A 4 -15.45 25.74 -7.10
N TYR A 5 -15.14 24.74 -6.28
CA TYR A 5 -13.82 24.14 -6.23
C TYR A 5 -13.85 22.90 -7.14
N PRO A 6 -13.41 23.03 -8.41
CA PRO A 6 -13.44 21.92 -9.34
C PRO A 6 -12.40 20.88 -8.94
N ALA A 7 -12.61 19.65 -9.39
CA ALA A 7 -11.80 18.44 -9.22
C ALA A 7 -10.27 18.62 -9.33
N GLY A 8 -9.77 19.75 -9.84
CA GLY A 8 -8.36 20.13 -9.85
C GLY A 8 -7.73 20.18 -8.45
N LEU A 9 -8.43 20.63 -7.40
CA LEU A 9 -7.83 20.64 -6.05
C LEU A 9 -7.60 19.21 -5.54
N LEU A 10 -8.58 18.32 -5.77
CA LEU A 10 -8.48 16.90 -5.47
C LEU A 10 -7.37 16.22 -6.29
N GLN A 11 -7.30 16.52 -7.59
CA GLN A 11 -6.27 15.96 -8.47
C GLN A 11 -4.86 16.45 -8.10
N ILE A 12 -4.72 17.72 -7.70
CA ILE A 12 -3.46 18.27 -7.19
C ILE A 12 -3.08 17.62 -5.85
N LEU A 13 -4.05 17.38 -4.96
CA LEU A 13 -3.81 16.66 -3.70
C LEU A 13 -3.40 15.21 -3.94
N LEU A 14 -4.04 14.50 -4.87
CA LEU A 14 -3.69 13.12 -5.23
C LEU A 14 -2.29 13.01 -5.85
N ILE A 15 -1.90 13.95 -6.72
CA ILE A 15 -0.58 13.99 -7.35
C ILE A 15 0.52 14.40 -6.34
N ARG A 16 0.21 15.29 -5.38
CA ARG A 16 1.16 15.77 -4.36
C ARG A 16 1.31 14.81 -3.17
N ALA A 17 0.30 14.00 -2.87
CA ALA A 17 0.30 13.06 -1.74
C ALA A 17 1.03 11.73 -2.02
N GLY A 18 1.67 11.57 -3.19
CA GLY A 18 2.34 10.31 -3.54
C GLY A 18 1.36 9.13 -3.61
N ILE A 19 0.08 9.39 -3.94
CA ILE A 19 -0.93 8.35 -4.09
C ILE A 19 -0.62 7.59 -5.37
N GLU A 20 0.16 6.51 -5.21
CA GLU A 20 0.27 5.48 -6.22
C GLU A 20 -1.14 4.91 -6.48
N SER A 21 -1.43 4.59 -7.74
CA SER A 21 -2.68 3.90 -8.05
C SER A 21 -2.77 2.63 -7.21
N ASN A 22 -3.88 2.47 -6.46
CA ASN A 22 -4.20 1.19 -5.83
C ASN A 22 -3.98 0.10 -6.89
N PRO A 23 -3.00 -0.81 -6.73
CA PRO A 23 -2.58 -1.70 -7.81
C PRO A 23 -3.65 -2.73 -8.19
N GLY A 24 -4.82 -2.66 -7.54
CA GLY A 24 -5.87 -3.63 -7.66
C GLY A 24 -5.38 -5.00 -7.16
N PRO A 25 -6.19 -6.05 -7.31
CA PRO A 25 -5.71 -7.40 -7.07
C PRO A 25 -4.47 -7.67 -7.94
N ARG A 26 -3.35 -8.06 -7.31
CA ARG A 26 -2.07 -8.36 -7.98
C ARG A 26 -2.30 -9.14 -9.28
N THR A 27 -2.02 -8.52 -10.41
CA THR A 27 -1.94 -9.18 -11.71
C THR A 27 -0.55 -9.76 -11.86
N TRP A 28 -0.47 -11.08 -11.91
CA TRP A 28 0.79 -11.79 -12.12
C TRP A 28 1.02 -11.93 -13.62
N TYR A 29 2.26 -11.73 -14.07
CA TYR A 29 2.63 -11.86 -15.48
C TYR A 29 3.52 -13.08 -15.69
N CYS A 30 3.34 -13.77 -16.81
CA CYS A 30 4.16 -14.90 -17.18
C CYS A 30 5.57 -14.42 -17.56
N SER A 31 6.60 -14.98 -16.93
CA SER A 31 8.00 -14.65 -17.21
C SER A 31 8.44 -14.92 -18.66
N VAL A 32 7.74 -15.81 -19.38
CA VAL A 32 8.04 -16.22 -20.75
C VAL A 32 7.30 -15.36 -21.78
N CYS A 33 5.96 -15.40 -21.81
CA CYS A 33 5.16 -14.70 -22.84
C CYS A 33 4.73 -13.28 -22.45
N LYS A 34 4.94 -12.87 -21.19
CA LYS A 34 4.52 -11.58 -20.63
C LYS A 34 3.00 -11.34 -20.55
N ASP A 35 2.18 -12.35 -20.87
CA ASP A 35 0.73 -12.28 -20.65
C ASP A 35 0.36 -12.54 -19.18
N ILE A 36 -0.86 -12.15 -18.80
CA ILE A 36 -1.40 -12.31 -17.45
C ILE A 36 -1.59 -13.80 -17.10
N LEU A 37 -1.13 -14.18 -15.91
CA LEU A 37 -1.42 -15.45 -15.24
C LEU A 37 -2.79 -15.34 -14.57
N ARG A 38 -3.80 -15.95 -15.19
CA ARG A 38 -5.17 -15.92 -14.66
C ARG A 38 -5.34 -16.90 -13.51
N ARG A 39 -6.20 -16.58 -12.53
CA ARG A 39 -6.48 -17.44 -11.36
C ARG A 39 -7.01 -18.83 -11.70
N ASN A 40 -7.62 -19.00 -12.88
CA ASN A 40 -8.15 -20.28 -13.36
C ASN A 40 -7.16 -21.09 -14.22
N GLN A 41 -5.90 -20.67 -14.31
CA GLN A 41 -4.85 -21.37 -15.05
C GLN A 41 -3.80 -21.91 -14.08
N THR A 42 -3.25 -23.09 -14.38
CA THR A 42 -2.10 -23.63 -13.65
C THR A 42 -0.83 -22.92 -14.10
N SER A 43 -0.08 -22.37 -13.15
CA SER A 43 1.25 -21.81 -13.33
C SER A 43 2.29 -22.63 -12.59
N VAL A 44 3.56 -22.50 -12.98
CA VAL A 44 4.69 -23.14 -12.30
C VAL A 44 5.80 -22.11 -12.07
N LYS A 45 6.55 -22.27 -10.98
CA LYS A 45 7.67 -21.38 -10.62
C LYS A 45 8.97 -21.94 -11.22
N CYS A 46 9.79 -21.08 -11.82
CA CYS A 46 11.14 -21.44 -12.26
C CYS A 46 12.09 -21.48 -11.04
N ASN A 47 12.92 -22.53 -10.89
CA ASN A 47 13.87 -22.58 -9.77
C ASN A 47 15.08 -21.65 -9.95
N ASN A 48 15.38 -21.21 -11.17
CA ASN A 48 16.56 -20.38 -11.45
C ASN A 48 16.32 -18.88 -11.21
N CYS A 49 15.21 -18.32 -11.71
CA CYS A 49 14.89 -16.89 -11.55
C CYS A 49 13.76 -16.62 -10.56
N GLU A 50 13.18 -17.67 -9.98
CA GLU A 50 12.03 -17.58 -9.07
C GLU A 50 10.74 -16.98 -9.64
N GLU A 51 10.68 -16.71 -10.94
CA GLU A 51 9.49 -16.17 -11.59
C GLU A 51 8.47 -17.25 -11.98
N TRP A 52 7.20 -16.86 -12.07
CA TRP A 52 6.10 -17.73 -12.50
C TRP A 52 5.92 -17.73 -14.03
N CYS A 53 5.47 -18.86 -14.59
CA CYS A 53 5.05 -18.97 -15.99
C CYS A 53 3.81 -19.87 -16.14
N HIS A 54 3.09 -19.74 -17.26
CA HIS A 54 1.97 -20.66 -17.56
C HIS A 54 2.49 -22.10 -17.67
N LEU A 55 1.77 -23.07 -17.10
CA LEU A 55 2.11 -24.49 -17.27
C LEU A 55 2.17 -24.86 -18.76
N ARG A 56 1.20 -24.41 -19.56
CA ARG A 56 1.26 -24.53 -21.02
C ARG A 56 0.88 -23.19 -21.66
N PRO A 57 1.55 -22.80 -22.77
CA PRO A 57 2.68 -23.47 -23.43
C PRO A 57 4.06 -23.07 -22.84
N CYS A 58 4.09 -22.13 -21.90
CA CYS A 58 5.31 -21.40 -21.53
C CYS A 58 6.34 -22.20 -20.72
N SER A 59 5.90 -23.11 -19.86
CA SER A 59 6.80 -23.86 -18.98
C SER A 59 7.59 -24.97 -19.69
N GLY A 60 7.13 -25.40 -20.86
CA GLY A 60 7.61 -26.62 -21.52
C GLY A 60 7.14 -27.93 -20.86
N LEU A 61 6.47 -27.87 -19.70
CA LEU A 61 5.89 -29.04 -19.05
C LEU A 61 4.51 -29.37 -19.62
N GLN A 62 4.25 -30.66 -19.79
CA GLN A 62 2.92 -31.15 -20.13
C GLN A 62 2.01 -31.21 -18.90
N SER A 63 2.56 -31.39 -17.70
CA SER A 63 1.80 -31.46 -16.46
C SER A 63 2.61 -30.90 -15.30
N HIS A 64 1.95 -30.29 -14.31
CA HIS A 64 2.62 -29.80 -13.09
C HIS A 64 3.35 -30.92 -12.33
N LYS A 65 2.94 -32.19 -12.52
CA LYS A 65 3.61 -33.36 -11.93
C LYS A 65 5.06 -33.56 -12.40
N GLN A 66 5.43 -32.98 -13.54
CA GLN A 66 6.80 -33.04 -14.07
C GLN A 66 7.73 -32.00 -13.44
N TRP A 67 7.16 -31.05 -12.68
CA TRP A 67 7.95 -30.07 -11.95
C TRP A 67 8.73 -30.77 -10.83
N ASN A 68 10.01 -30.44 -10.68
CA ASN A 68 10.88 -30.95 -9.62
C ASN A 68 11.91 -29.87 -9.21
N SER A 69 12.73 -30.12 -8.19
CA SER A 69 13.70 -29.16 -7.66
C SER A 69 14.79 -28.71 -8.65
N SER A 70 15.01 -29.46 -9.74
CA SER A 70 15.95 -29.09 -10.82
C SER A 70 15.28 -28.38 -12.01
N TYR A 71 13.95 -28.23 -11.99
CA TYR A 71 13.20 -27.65 -13.10
C TYR A 71 13.60 -26.20 -13.37
N THR A 72 13.92 -25.91 -14.63
CA THR A 72 14.19 -24.57 -15.13
C THR A 72 13.29 -24.30 -16.33
N SER A 73 12.51 -23.23 -16.26
CA SER A 73 11.58 -22.80 -17.31
C SER A 73 12.31 -22.15 -18.48
N GLN A 74 11.63 -22.04 -19.63
CA GLN A 74 12.14 -21.38 -20.85
C GLN A 74 12.61 -19.93 -20.63
N CYS A 75 12.15 -19.26 -19.57
CA CYS A 75 12.64 -17.93 -19.18
C CYS A 75 14.14 -17.93 -18.82
N CYS A 76 14.71 -19.10 -18.48
CA CYS A 76 16.12 -19.28 -18.15
C CYS A 76 16.82 -20.33 -19.01
N THR A 77 16.10 -21.27 -19.64
CA THR A 77 16.69 -22.33 -20.48
C THR A 77 17.47 -21.80 -21.69
N ASN A 78 17.10 -20.61 -22.21
CA ASN A 78 17.77 -19.98 -23.35
C ASN A 78 18.59 -18.72 -22.97
N MET A 79 18.93 -18.52 -21.70
CA MET A 79 19.71 -17.36 -21.25
C MET A 79 21.21 -17.65 -21.21
N ILE A 80 21.79 -18.04 -22.36
CA ILE A 80 23.19 -17.72 -22.64
C ILE A 80 23.14 -16.41 -23.45
N SER A 81 23.65 -15.32 -22.85
CA SER A 81 23.72 -13.96 -23.41
C SER A 81 22.51 -13.05 -23.22
N ARG A 82 22.07 -12.85 -21.98
CA ARG A 82 21.62 -11.52 -21.54
C ARG A 82 22.10 -11.25 -20.12
N SER A 83 23.40 -11.00 -19.98
CA SER A 83 23.87 -10.14 -18.88
C SER A 83 23.18 -8.79 -19.04
N PRO A 84 22.44 -8.28 -18.03
CA PRO A 84 22.14 -6.87 -18.02
C PRO A 84 23.43 -6.17 -17.60
N THR A 85 24.26 -5.77 -18.57
CA THR A 85 25.19 -4.66 -18.37
C THR A 85 24.35 -3.39 -18.29
N VAL A 86 23.79 -3.11 -17.11
CA VAL A 86 23.38 -1.74 -16.76
C VAL A 86 24.59 -1.10 -16.09
N ASN A 87 25.56 -0.71 -16.92
CA ASN A 87 26.47 0.36 -16.55
C ASN A 87 25.67 1.65 -16.64
N ASN A 88 25.11 2.05 -15.51
CA ASN A 88 24.88 3.43 -15.12
C ASN A 88 24.55 3.36 -13.63
N SER A 89 25.59 3.49 -12.80
CA SER A 89 25.44 3.84 -11.40
C SER A 89 24.84 5.24 -11.34
N ILE A 90 23.51 5.32 -11.46
CA ILE A 90 22.77 6.33 -10.71
C ILE A 90 23.12 6.02 -9.24
N PRO A 91 23.59 7.00 -8.45
CA PRO A 91 23.75 6.78 -7.02
C PRO A 91 22.41 6.30 -6.50
N ILE A 92 22.31 5.02 -6.14
CA ILE A 92 21.19 4.55 -5.32
C ILE A 92 21.39 5.34 -4.03
N PRO A 93 20.48 6.27 -3.67
CA PRO A 93 20.61 6.97 -2.40
C PRO A 93 20.71 5.89 -1.34
N ASP A 94 21.75 5.98 -0.51
CA ASP A 94 21.93 5.10 0.64
C ASP A 94 20.61 5.11 1.42
N LEU A 95 19.92 3.96 1.43
CA LEU A 95 18.63 3.80 2.10
C LEU A 95 18.73 4.10 3.61
N ASN A 96 19.95 4.14 4.15
CA ASN A 96 20.23 4.55 5.53
C ASN A 96 20.30 6.07 5.75
N GLN A 97 20.17 6.88 4.69
CA GLN A 97 20.14 8.35 4.76
C GLN A 97 18.77 8.96 4.39
N LEU A 98 17.75 8.14 4.07
CA LEU A 98 16.45 8.67 3.68
C LEU A 98 15.60 9.14 4.89
N PRO A 99 14.91 10.28 4.74
CA PRO A 99 14.14 10.94 5.78
C PRO A 99 12.92 10.09 6.12
N LEU A 100 12.71 9.79 7.40
CA LEU A 100 11.46 9.29 7.98
C LEU A 100 10.61 8.34 7.09
N GLY A 101 10.76 7.02 7.28
CA GLY A 101 9.91 6.05 6.59
C GLY A 101 8.44 6.12 7.03
N ILE A 102 7.52 6.23 6.06
CA ILE A 102 6.06 6.23 6.29
C ILE A 102 5.43 5.04 5.55
N LEU A 103 4.57 4.29 6.22
CA LEU A 103 3.76 3.20 5.67
C LEU A 103 2.29 3.62 5.60
N GLN A 104 1.61 3.36 4.49
CA GLN A 104 0.17 3.59 4.38
C GLN A 104 -0.50 2.37 3.77
N PHE A 105 -1.54 1.85 4.43
CA PHE A 105 -2.37 0.80 3.85
C PHE A 105 -3.69 0.61 4.60
N ASN A 106 -4.67 0.09 3.87
CA ASN A 106 -5.92 -0.39 4.43
C ASN A 106 -5.67 -1.77 5.07
N CYS A 107 -5.84 -1.86 6.38
CA CYS A 107 -5.49 -3.04 7.15
C CYS A 107 -6.66 -4.04 7.26
N ASN A 108 -7.90 -3.59 7.09
CA ASN A 108 -9.10 -4.42 7.27
C ASN A 108 -9.05 -5.22 8.59
N GLY A 109 -9.00 -4.50 9.70
CA GLY A 109 -8.86 -5.01 11.06
C GLY A 109 -7.41 -5.03 11.54
N LEU A 110 -7.09 -4.15 12.49
CA LEU A 110 -5.75 -3.95 13.04
C LEU A 110 -5.41 -4.92 14.19
N ARG A 111 -6.39 -5.30 15.01
CA ARG A 111 -6.19 -5.99 16.29
C ARG A 111 -5.20 -7.16 16.21
N ASP A 112 -5.43 -8.09 15.30
CA ASP A 112 -4.65 -9.33 15.23
C ASP A 112 -3.37 -9.19 14.38
N LYS A 113 -3.14 -8.03 13.77
CA LYS A 113 -2.02 -7.76 12.86
C LYS A 113 -0.99 -6.80 13.45
N ILE A 114 -1.28 -6.21 14.59
CA ILE A 114 -0.49 -5.11 15.16
C ILE A 114 0.97 -5.52 15.41
N HIS A 115 1.21 -6.74 15.88
CA HIS A 115 2.56 -7.26 16.11
C HIS A 115 3.36 -7.40 14.82
N ASP A 116 2.77 -7.97 13.77
CA ASP A 116 3.42 -8.15 12.47
C ASP A 116 3.72 -6.80 11.82
N ILE A 117 2.78 -5.84 11.92
CA ILE A 117 2.95 -4.48 11.39
C ILE A 117 4.10 -3.79 12.10
N VAL A 118 4.15 -3.84 13.43
CA VAL A 118 5.21 -3.21 14.22
C VAL A 118 6.56 -3.86 13.93
N HIS A 119 6.62 -5.19 13.83
CA HIS A 119 7.83 -5.91 13.45
C HIS A 119 8.33 -5.49 12.06
N PHE A 120 7.41 -5.41 11.08
CA PHE A 120 7.71 -4.91 9.74
C PHE A 120 8.23 -3.47 9.78
N MET A 121 7.58 -2.59 10.56
CA MET A 121 8.01 -1.20 10.69
C MET A 121 9.44 -1.10 11.23
N THR A 122 9.75 -1.84 12.30
CA THR A 122 11.10 -1.88 12.90
C THR A 122 12.15 -2.36 11.91
N ASN A 123 11.89 -3.47 11.21
CA ASN A 123 12.87 -4.06 10.29
C ASN A 123 13.12 -3.23 9.03
N ASN A 124 12.17 -2.36 8.66
CA ASN A 124 12.25 -1.53 7.46
C ASN A 124 12.49 -0.04 7.77
N ASN A 125 12.87 0.29 9.00
CA ASN A 125 13.10 1.67 9.45
C ASN A 125 11.91 2.62 9.17
N ILE A 126 10.69 2.11 9.32
CA ILE A 126 9.45 2.88 9.19
C ILE A 126 9.09 3.42 10.57
N LYS A 127 8.85 4.72 10.63
CA LYS A 127 8.58 5.44 11.88
C LYS A 127 7.11 5.81 12.04
N ILE A 128 6.35 5.88 10.96
CA ILE A 128 4.92 6.22 10.99
C ILE A 128 4.16 5.25 10.10
N ALA A 129 3.04 4.72 10.57
CA ALA A 129 2.08 4.00 9.74
C ALA A 129 0.70 4.66 9.79
N ALA A 130 0.14 5.00 8.63
CA ALA A 130 -1.23 5.47 8.44
C ALA A 130 -2.12 4.27 8.06
N ILE A 131 -2.99 3.87 8.99
CA ILE A 131 -3.82 2.67 8.89
C ILE A 131 -5.27 3.07 8.56
N GLN A 132 -5.85 2.50 7.51
CA GLN A 132 -7.29 2.57 7.23
C GLN A 132 -7.99 1.25 7.60
N GLU A 133 -9.30 1.30 7.83
CA GLU A 133 -10.13 0.16 8.26
C GLU A 133 -9.52 -0.53 9.48
N SER A 134 -9.22 0.24 10.54
CA SER A 134 -8.66 -0.31 11.78
C SER A 134 -9.62 -1.28 12.46
N LYS A 135 -10.93 -1.06 12.31
CA LYS A 135 -12.03 -1.82 12.95
C LYS A 135 -11.86 -1.97 14.46
N LEU A 136 -11.25 -0.95 15.07
CA LEU A 136 -11.11 -0.83 16.52
C LEU A 136 -12.29 -0.04 17.10
N ASN A 137 -12.52 -0.22 18.39
CA ASN A 137 -13.49 0.52 19.18
C ASN A 137 -12.86 0.99 20.49
N GLN A 138 -13.51 1.95 21.16
CA GLN A 138 -12.98 2.59 22.36
C GLN A 138 -12.77 1.64 23.54
N ARG A 139 -13.42 0.46 23.55
CA ARG A 139 -13.27 -0.53 24.63
C ARG A 139 -11.98 -1.33 24.52
N ILE A 140 -11.31 -1.28 23.38
CA ILE A 140 -10.05 -1.97 23.14
C ILE A 140 -8.91 -1.07 23.62
N ASP A 141 -8.28 -1.48 24.72
CA ASP A 141 -7.00 -0.93 25.14
C ASP A 141 -5.87 -1.58 24.33
N LEU A 142 -5.03 -0.76 23.71
CA LEU A 142 -3.91 -1.18 22.89
C LEU A 142 -2.67 -0.39 23.28
N THR A 143 -1.72 -1.09 23.88
CA THR A 143 -0.39 -0.56 24.14
C THR A 143 0.61 -1.24 23.21
N ILE A 144 1.42 -0.43 22.53
CA ILE A 144 2.46 -0.91 21.62
C ILE A 144 3.82 -0.48 22.19
N PRO A 145 4.75 -1.40 22.50
CA PRO A 145 6.10 -1.02 22.92
C PRO A 145 6.76 -0.14 21.86
N CYS A 146 7.45 0.93 22.27
CA CYS A 146 8.17 1.87 21.39
C CYS A 146 7.34 2.70 20.40
N PHE A 147 6.03 2.49 20.32
CA PHE A 147 5.14 3.25 19.45
C PHE A 147 3.97 3.84 20.25
N ASP A 148 3.53 5.02 19.84
CA ASP A 148 2.24 5.57 20.20
C ASP A 148 1.19 5.17 19.16
N ILE A 149 -0.07 5.17 19.57
CA ILE A 149 -1.21 4.96 18.67
C ILE A 149 -2.24 6.08 18.85
N ILE A 150 -2.55 6.76 17.76
CA ILE A 150 -3.65 7.74 17.69
C ILE A 150 -4.75 7.12 16.85
N ARG A 151 -6.00 7.17 17.32
CA ARG A 151 -7.13 6.50 16.68
C ARG A 151 -8.31 7.43 16.47
N ASN A 152 -9.03 7.19 15.38
CA ASN A 152 -10.41 7.60 15.21
C ASN A 152 -11.22 6.30 15.11
N ASP A 153 -11.81 5.88 16.23
CA ASP A 153 -12.56 4.63 16.34
C ASP A 153 -14.01 4.82 15.91
N ARG A 154 -14.64 3.76 15.40
CA ARG A 154 -16.08 3.74 15.15
C ARG A 154 -16.80 2.88 16.19
N ASP A 155 -17.81 3.45 16.81
CA ASP A 155 -18.67 2.77 17.78
C ASP A 155 -19.88 2.07 17.13
N HIS A 156 -20.14 2.34 15.86
CA HIS A 156 -21.21 1.75 15.07
C HIS A 156 -20.65 1.14 13.78
N ASP A 157 -21.27 0.06 13.32
CA ASP A 157 -20.89 -0.76 12.17
C ASP A 157 -19.55 -1.52 12.27
N SER A 158 -19.42 -2.56 11.45
CA SER A 158 -18.27 -3.47 11.42
C SER A 158 -17.12 -2.97 10.53
N GLY A 159 -17.17 -1.71 10.08
CA GLY A 159 -16.27 -1.13 9.09
C GLY A 159 -15.85 0.30 9.39
N GLY A 160 -14.68 0.68 8.87
CA GLY A 160 -14.03 1.96 9.05
C GLY A 160 -13.03 1.99 10.19
N GLY A 161 -12.75 3.20 10.65
CA GLY A 161 -11.77 3.50 11.68
C GLY A 161 -10.39 3.77 11.08
N LEU A 162 -9.73 4.79 11.64
CA LEU A 162 -8.39 5.22 11.26
C LEU A 162 -7.44 5.10 12.43
N ALA A 163 -6.17 4.83 12.14
CA ALA A 163 -5.13 4.97 13.15
C ALA A 163 -3.83 5.50 12.55
N PHE A 164 -3.04 6.18 13.38
CA PHE A 164 -1.62 6.33 13.20
C PHE A 164 -0.88 5.49 14.23
N ILE A 165 0.12 4.73 13.80
CA ILE A 165 1.13 4.10 14.67
C ILE A 165 2.42 4.89 14.49
N ILE A 166 2.95 5.48 15.56
CA ILE A 166 4.02 6.48 15.49
C ILE A 166 5.16 6.07 16.44
N HIS A 167 6.38 5.96 15.94
CA HIS A 167 7.53 5.64 16.79
C HIS A 167 7.77 6.78 17.79
N LYS A 168 8.08 6.45 19.05
CA LYS A 168 8.23 7.45 20.14
C LYS A 168 9.35 8.48 19.94
N ASP A 169 10.27 8.22 19.02
CA ASP A 169 11.32 9.17 18.63
C ASP A 169 10.83 10.28 17.68
N VAL A 170 9.62 10.13 17.12
CA VAL A 170 9.01 11.15 16.26
C VAL A 170 8.27 12.14 17.14
N GLN A 171 8.63 13.42 17.04
CA GLN A 171 7.84 14.49 17.66
C GLN A 171 6.63 14.79 16.78
N TYR A 172 5.44 14.74 17.38
CA TYR A 172 4.18 14.99 16.68
C TYR A 172 3.13 15.61 17.60
N TYR A 173 2.10 16.18 16.99
CA TYR A 173 0.85 16.56 17.66
C TYR A 173 -0.34 16.28 16.72
N THR A 174 -1.52 16.03 17.30
CA THR A 174 -2.75 15.86 16.53
C THR A 174 -3.23 17.20 15.99
N ILE A 175 -3.68 17.23 14.74
CA ILE A 175 -4.28 18.42 14.12
C ILE A 175 -5.77 18.22 13.90
N ASN A 176 -6.53 19.29 14.15
CA ASN A 176 -7.96 19.32 13.83
C ASN A 176 -8.15 19.60 12.36
N LEU A 177 -8.83 18.71 11.66
CA LEU A 177 -9.14 18.84 10.24
C LEU A 177 -10.56 19.42 10.07
N PRO A 178 -10.80 20.23 9.02
CA PRO A 178 -12.13 20.74 8.73
C PRO A 178 -13.09 19.58 8.47
N ALA A 179 -14.32 19.63 8.98
CA ALA A 179 -15.29 18.57 8.79
C ALA A 179 -15.46 18.23 7.28
N PRO A 180 -15.66 16.94 6.93
CA PRO A 180 -16.00 16.56 5.57
C PRO A 180 -17.22 17.35 5.05
N PRO A 181 -17.38 17.47 3.72
CA PRO A 181 -18.56 18.11 3.14
C PRO A 181 -19.84 17.46 3.69
N PRO A 182 -20.90 18.23 3.99
CA PRO A 182 -22.16 17.68 4.50
C PRO A 182 -22.82 16.64 3.57
N SER A 183 -22.45 16.64 2.29
CA SER A 183 -22.92 15.68 1.29
C SER A 183 -22.24 14.31 1.37
N ASP A 184 -21.17 14.15 2.17
CA ASP A 184 -20.43 12.90 2.31
C ASP A 184 -19.97 12.69 3.77
N GLU A 185 -20.92 12.22 4.58
CA GLU A 185 -20.69 11.88 6.00
C GLU A 185 -19.81 10.62 6.18
N THR A 186 -19.45 9.95 5.08
CA THR A 186 -18.77 8.65 5.14
C THR A 186 -17.25 8.77 5.09
N ILE A 187 -16.74 9.92 4.64
CA ILE A 187 -15.31 10.23 4.62
C ILE A 187 -14.77 10.27 6.05
N GLU A 188 -13.74 9.49 6.30
CA GLU A 188 -12.99 9.50 7.55
C GLU A 188 -11.66 10.19 7.34
N GLN A 189 -11.27 10.99 8.32
CA GLN A 189 -9.97 11.67 8.32
C GLN A 189 -9.37 11.70 9.72
N LEU A 190 -8.04 11.61 9.78
CA LEU A 190 -7.25 11.75 10.98
C LEU A 190 -5.96 12.47 10.61
N GLY A 191 -5.61 13.52 11.35
CA GLY A 191 -4.45 14.35 11.05
C GLY A 191 -3.44 14.40 12.19
N ILE A 192 -2.17 14.35 11.83
CA ILE A 192 -1.05 14.71 12.72
C ILE A 192 -0.13 15.72 12.03
N ALA A 193 0.59 16.50 12.79
CA ALA A 193 1.72 17.27 12.31
C ALA A 193 2.99 16.76 12.98
N ILE A 194 4.05 16.62 12.19
CA ILE A 194 5.36 16.14 12.62
C ILE A 194 6.41 17.20 12.38
N THR A 195 7.50 17.15 13.15
CA THR A 195 8.68 17.99 12.89
C THR A 195 9.68 17.23 12.04
N LEU A 196 10.05 17.78 10.88
CA LEU A 196 11.08 17.26 10.00
C LEU A 196 12.17 18.33 9.81
N GLY A 197 13.27 18.21 10.55
CA GLY A 197 14.28 19.26 10.61
C GLY A 197 13.70 20.52 11.27
N ASN A 198 13.65 21.62 10.51
CA ASN A 198 13.06 22.89 10.98
C ASN A 198 11.61 23.09 10.53
N ASP A 199 11.09 22.19 9.68
CA ASP A 199 9.77 22.33 9.09
C ASP A 199 8.73 21.48 9.83
N ALA A 200 7.50 21.99 9.89
CA ALA A 200 6.34 21.21 10.31
C ALA A 200 5.67 20.62 9.06
N VAL A 201 5.48 19.30 9.05
CA VAL A 201 4.83 18.58 7.96
C VAL A 201 3.51 17.98 8.48
N SER A 202 2.41 18.33 7.83
CA SER A 202 1.09 17.77 8.14
C SER A 202 0.88 16.46 7.38
N LEU A 203 0.51 15.40 8.10
CA LEU A 203 0.12 14.12 7.56
C LEU A 203 -1.37 13.90 7.81
N VAL A 204 -2.11 13.55 6.76
CA VAL A 204 -3.55 13.30 6.82
C VAL A 204 -3.81 11.87 6.34
N ASN A 205 -4.32 11.04 7.25
CA ASN A 205 -4.84 9.72 6.94
C ASN A 205 -6.31 9.89 6.53
N LEU A 206 -6.63 9.56 5.29
CA LEU A 206 -7.95 9.72 4.69
C LEU A 206 -8.48 8.36 4.25
N TYR A 207 -9.73 8.05 4.60
CA TYR A 207 -10.46 6.90 4.07
C TYR A 207 -11.78 7.35 3.46
N ILE A 208 -11.96 6.99 2.20
CA ILE A 208 -13.20 7.23 1.45
C ILE A 208 -13.81 5.84 1.21
N PRO A 209 -14.89 5.48 1.91
CA PRO A 209 -15.52 4.19 1.71
C PRO A 209 -16.11 4.09 0.30
N PRO A 210 -16.24 2.88 -0.24
CA PRO A 210 -16.84 2.69 -1.55
C PRO A 210 -18.29 3.21 -1.55
N PRO A 211 -18.75 3.82 -2.65
CA PRO A 211 -20.12 4.30 -2.75
C PRO A 211 -21.10 3.14 -2.51
N HIS A 212 -22.13 3.38 -1.71
CA HIS A 212 -23.13 2.38 -1.33
C HIS A 212 -24.02 1.90 -2.49
N ASN A 213 -23.81 2.37 -3.73
CA ASN A 213 -24.47 1.86 -4.93
C ASN A 213 -23.52 1.82 -6.13
N SER A 214 -23.63 0.74 -6.89
CA SER A 214 -22.88 0.37 -8.09
C SER A 214 -22.67 1.51 -9.11
N PHE A 215 -21.42 1.62 -9.59
CA PHE A 215 -20.91 2.50 -10.66
C PHE A 215 -20.83 4.00 -10.34
N LEU A 216 -19.73 4.42 -9.71
CA LEU A 216 -19.23 5.78 -9.90
C LEU A 216 -18.42 5.84 -11.20
N TYR A 217 -19.04 6.30 -12.28
CA TYR A 217 -18.28 6.88 -13.38
C TYR A 217 -17.87 8.29 -12.94
N ILE A 218 -16.58 8.58 -12.98
CA ILE A 218 -16.10 9.97 -12.92
C ILE A 218 -16.54 10.62 -14.23
N LYS A 219 -17.63 11.37 -14.20
CA LYS A 219 -18.00 12.25 -15.31
C LYS A 219 -17.08 13.47 -15.24
N ILE A 220 -16.01 13.45 -16.04
CA ILE A 220 -15.22 14.64 -16.30
C ILE A 220 -16.04 15.49 -17.27
N GLU A 221 -16.72 16.50 -16.77
CA GLU A 221 -17.29 17.55 -17.61
C GLU A 221 -16.22 18.62 -17.85
N ASN A 222 -16.04 18.98 -19.12
CA ASN A 222 -15.07 19.98 -19.60
C ASN A 222 -15.53 21.40 -19.28
#